data_AF-A0A369T6V0-F1
#
_entry.id   AF-A0A369T6V0-F1
#
_cell.length_a   1.000
_cell.length_b   1.000
_cell.length_c   1.000
_cell.angle_alpha   90.00
_cell.angle_beta   90.00
_cell.angle_gamma   90.00
#
_symmetry.space_group_name_H-M   'P 1'
#
loop_
_entity.id
_entity.type
_entity.pdbx_description
1 polymer ?
#
loop_
_entity_poly.entity_id
_entity_poly.type
_entity_poly.pdbx_seq_one_letter_code
_entity_poly.pdbx_strand_id
1 'polypeptide(L)'
;MDGVEQIGINWDRFAREVEEDPLRLLGLGVGRMKRVILRHLEPLAKFLGMKAITFEWGKWYARMERIDLDEEEPELSVINDKELYVSLEDENGCSIVVLAVREDDSGDVDVFSRSSGEILEIVFSGRICENQDVPWDDEFW
;
A
#
# COMPACT_ATOMS: atom_id res chain seq x y z
N MET A 1 25.82 13.77 5.98
CA MET A 1 24.66 12.87 6.03
C MET A 1 25.09 11.59 6.68
N ASP A 2 24.38 11.22 7.74
CA ASP A 2 24.52 9.91 8.39
C ASP A 2 23.99 8.81 7.45
N GLY A 3 24.51 7.60 7.54
CA GLY A 3 24.08 6.47 6.72
C GLY A 3 22.61 6.12 6.93
N VAL A 4 22.08 6.35 8.14
CA VAL A 4 20.67 6.13 8.51
C VAL A 4 19.76 7.14 7.81
N GLU A 5 20.13 8.42 7.82
CA GLU A 5 19.37 9.49 7.16
C GLU A 5 19.24 9.24 5.65
N GLN A 6 20.30 8.71 5.03
CA GLN A 6 20.29 8.36 3.61
C GLN A 6 19.34 7.19 3.29
N ILE A 7 19.16 6.24 4.21
CA ILE A 7 18.23 5.11 4.05
C ILE A 7 16.79 5.62 4.00
N GLY A 8 16.39 6.48 4.94
CA GLY A 8 15.05 7.08 4.96
C GLY A 8 14.76 7.90 3.70
N ILE A 9 15.69 8.79 3.32
CA ILE A 9 15.57 9.62 2.10
C ILE A 9 15.40 8.78 0.83
N ASN A 10 16.06 7.62 0.75
CA ASN A 10 15.95 6.74 -0.41
C ASN A 10 14.58 6.10 -0.55
N TRP A 11 13.94 5.75 0.57
CA TRP A 11 12.56 5.27 0.60
C TRP A 11 11.60 6.41 0.26
N ASP A 12 11.71 7.55 0.94
CA ASP A 12 10.80 8.68 0.76
C ASP A 12 10.82 9.22 -0.68
N ARG A 13 12.01 9.28 -1.29
CA ARG A 13 12.11 9.64 -2.71
C ARG A 13 11.39 8.64 -3.61
N PHE A 14 11.55 7.34 -3.36
CA PHE A 14 10.88 6.31 -4.15
C PHE A 14 9.37 6.34 -3.95
N ALA A 15 8.88 6.45 -2.72
CA ALA A 15 7.46 6.55 -2.41
C ALA A 15 6.81 7.73 -3.15
N ARG A 16 7.44 8.91 -3.10
CA ARG A 16 7.00 10.08 -3.87
C ARG A 16 7.04 9.87 -5.38
N GLU A 17 8.07 9.20 -5.93
CA GLU A 17 8.10 8.86 -7.36
C GLU A 17 6.93 7.97 -7.77
N VAL A 18 6.46 7.09 -6.88
CA VAL A 18 5.27 6.25 -7.11
C VAL A 18 3.99 7.07 -7.02
N GLU A 19 3.89 8.01 -6.08
CA GLU A 19 2.75 8.94 -5.98
C GLU A 19 2.63 9.86 -7.20
N GLU A 20 3.76 10.31 -7.75
CA GLU A 20 3.80 11.19 -8.93
C GLU A 20 3.45 10.46 -10.24
N ASP A 21 3.82 9.19 -10.38
CA ASP A 21 3.60 8.37 -11.59
C ASP A 21 3.40 6.88 -11.23
N PRO A 22 2.22 6.50 -10.70
CA PRO A 22 1.99 5.13 -10.25
C PRO A 22 1.87 4.13 -11.41
N LEU A 23 1.37 4.59 -12.56
CA LEU A 23 1.24 3.78 -13.77
C LEU A 23 2.58 3.24 -14.24
N ARG A 24 3.66 4.01 -14.06
CA ARG A 24 5.01 3.54 -14.36
C ARG A 24 5.40 2.34 -13.51
N LEU A 25 5.03 2.29 -12.23
CA LEU A 25 5.29 1.15 -11.37
C LEU A 25 4.44 -0.06 -11.78
N LEU A 26 3.13 0.14 -12.00
CA LEU A 26 2.18 -0.89 -12.41
C LEU A 26 2.56 -1.52 -13.78
N GLY A 27 3.07 -0.70 -14.71
CA GLY A 27 3.49 -1.12 -16.03
C GLY A 27 4.74 -2.01 -16.09
N LEU A 28 5.52 -2.12 -15.00
CA LEU A 28 6.75 -2.94 -14.97
C LEU A 28 6.49 -4.45 -15.00
N GLY A 29 5.27 -4.85 -14.62
CA GLY A 29 4.90 -6.23 -14.30
C GLY A 29 5.42 -6.66 -12.93
N VAL A 30 4.70 -7.59 -12.30
CA VAL A 30 4.86 -8.00 -10.89
C VAL A 30 6.30 -8.26 -10.46
N GLY A 31 7.05 -9.05 -11.22
CA GLY A 31 8.43 -9.43 -10.85
C GLY A 31 9.45 -8.28 -10.93
N ARG A 32 9.23 -7.27 -11.78
CA ARG A 32 10.09 -6.07 -11.82
C ARG A 32 9.66 -5.07 -10.75
N MET A 33 8.36 -4.88 -10.57
CA MET A 33 7.80 -4.06 -9.51
C MET A 33 8.33 -4.45 -8.13
N LYS A 34 8.23 -5.74 -7.75
CA LYS A 34 8.80 -6.25 -6.49
C LYS A 34 10.28 -5.93 -6.32
N ARG A 35 11.09 -6.13 -7.38
CA ARG A 35 12.53 -5.85 -7.34
C ARG A 35 12.84 -4.37 -7.13
N VAL A 36 12.09 -3.48 -7.77
CA VAL A 36 12.27 -2.04 -7.59
C VAL A 36 11.90 -1.68 -6.15
N ILE A 37 10.73 -2.07 -5.67
CA ILE A 37 10.29 -1.77 -4.29
C ILE A 37 11.32 -2.29 -3.27
N LEU A 38 11.74 -3.56 -3.38
CA LEU A 38 12.74 -4.15 -2.49
C LEU A 38 14.06 -3.37 -2.47
N ARG A 39 14.54 -2.90 -3.62
CA ARG A 39 15.79 -2.12 -3.71
C ARG A 39 15.76 -0.87 -2.84
N HIS A 40 14.59 -0.25 -2.68
CA HIS A 40 14.41 0.98 -1.91
C HIS A 40 14.02 0.71 -0.46
N LEU A 41 13.21 -0.32 -0.21
CA LEU A 41 12.64 -0.59 1.12
C LEU A 41 13.51 -1.51 2.00
N GLU A 42 14.24 -2.46 1.40
CA GLU A 42 15.04 -3.46 2.14
C GLU A 42 16.07 -2.84 3.11
N PRO A 43 16.82 -1.77 2.76
CA PRO A 43 17.73 -1.13 3.70
C PRO A 43 17.00 -0.58 4.93
N LEU A 44 15.82 0.01 4.75
CA LEU A 44 15.00 0.55 5.84
C LEU A 44 14.45 -0.58 6.71
N ALA A 45 13.89 -1.63 6.10
CA ALA A 45 13.38 -2.80 6.82
C ALA A 45 14.47 -3.46 7.69
N LYS A 46 15.69 -3.62 7.15
CA LYS A 46 16.84 -4.16 7.89
C LYS A 46 17.29 -3.26 9.02
N PHE A 47 17.31 -1.94 8.81
CA PHE A 47 17.66 -0.97 9.84
C PHE A 47 16.69 -1.02 11.02
N LEU A 48 15.39 -1.18 10.73
CA LEU A 48 14.31 -1.27 11.72
C LEU A 48 14.24 -2.63 12.42
N GLY A 49 15.00 -3.64 11.99
CA GLY A 49 14.93 -4.99 12.55
C GLY A 49 13.68 -5.77 12.13
N MET A 50 13.04 -5.41 11.02
CA MET A 50 11.85 -6.11 10.52
C MET A 50 12.22 -7.52 10.05
N LYS A 51 11.31 -8.47 10.28
CA LYS A 51 11.48 -9.88 9.95
C LYS A 51 11.23 -10.17 8.47
N ALA A 52 10.22 -9.52 7.88
CA ALA A 52 9.88 -9.72 6.47
C ALA A 52 9.34 -8.46 5.80
N ILE A 53 9.42 -8.44 4.47
CA ILE A 53 8.66 -7.53 3.60
C ILE A 53 7.63 -8.39 2.89
N THR A 54 6.35 -8.10 3.10
CA THR A 54 5.25 -8.84 2.47
C THR A 54 4.72 -8.05 1.28
N PHE A 55 4.24 -8.80 0.29
CA PHE A 55 3.61 -8.24 -0.90
C PHE A 55 2.30 -8.99 -1.11
N GLU A 56 1.20 -8.28 -0.94
CA GLU A 56 -0.12 -8.78 -1.25
C GLU A 56 -0.58 -8.13 -2.55
N TRP A 57 -1.06 -8.95 -3.49
CA TRP A 57 -1.65 -8.46 -4.72
C TRP A 57 -3.04 -9.09 -4.85
N GLY A 58 -3.99 -8.31 -5.32
CA GLY A 58 -5.38 -8.73 -5.45
C GLY A 58 -6.02 -8.19 -6.71
N LYS A 59 -7.03 -8.91 -7.20
CA LYS A 59 -8.09 -8.31 -8.01
C LYS A 59 -9.37 -8.50 -7.23
N TRP A 60 -10.00 -7.41 -6.86
CA TRP A 60 -11.26 -7.42 -6.16
C TRP A 60 -12.39 -7.30 -7.17
N TYR A 61 -13.44 -8.10 -7.02
CA TYR A 61 -14.62 -8.03 -7.88
C TYR A 61 -15.87 -8.15 -7.03
N ALA A 62 -16.71 -7.13 -7.06
CA ALA A 62 -17.99 -7.10 -6.39
C ALA A 62 -19.09 -6.63 -7.33
N ARG A 63 -20.29 -7.19 -7.17
CA ARG A 63 -21.51 -6.72 -7.84
C ARG A 63 -22.53 -6.42 -6.76
N MET A 64 -22.95 -5.17 -6.66
CA MET A 64 -23.93 -4.71 -5.70
C MET A 64 -25.20 -4.28 -6.43
N GLU A 65 -26.33 -4.63 -5.84
CA GLU A 65 -27.65 -4.24 -6.30
C GLU A 65 -28.28 -3.44 -5.18
N ARG A 66 -28.41 -2.13 -5.39
CA ARG A 66 -29.09 -1.23 -4.46
C ARG A 66 -30.54 -1.10 -4.91
N ILE A 67 -31.45 -1.58 -4.08
CA ILE A 67 -32.88 -1.40 -4.27
C ILE A 67 -33.29 -0.19 -3.42
N ASP A 68 -33.61 0.93 -4.07
CA ASP A 68 -34.28 2.03 -3.38
C ASP A 68 -35.74 1.63 -3.12
N LEU A 69 -36.26 1.92 -1.93
CA LEU A 69 -37.62 1.50 -1.57
C LEU A 69 -38.69 2.36 -2.25
N ASP A 70 -38.31 3.53 -2.74
CA ASP A 70 -39.19 4.48 -3.42
C ASP A 70 -39.00 4.48 -4.96
N GLU A 71 -38.02 3.74 -5.48
CA GLU A 71 -37.75 3.60 -6.92
C GLU A 71 -38.04 2.17 -7.41
N GLU A 72 -38.56 2.03 -8.63
CA GLU A 72 -38.96 0.72 -9.18
C GLU A 72 -37.79 -0.11 -9.73
N GLU A 73 -36.70 0.54 -10.13
CA GLU A 73 -35.54 -0.14 -10.74
C GLU A 73 -34.35 -0.15 -9.79
N PRO A 74 -33.73 -1.32 -9.53
CA PRO A 74 -32.52 -1.40 -8.74
C PRO A 74 -31.32 -0.80 -9.47
N GLU A 75 -30.51 -0.06 -8.74
CA GLU A 75 -29.22 0.45 -9.18
C GLU A 75 -28.18 -0.68 -9.07
N LEU A 76 -27.51 -1.00 -10.18
CA LEU A 76 -26.44 -1.99 -10.23
C LEU A 76 -25.09 -1.27 -10.24
N SER A 77 -24.25 -1.55 -9.24
CA SER A 77 -22.84 -1.16 -9.25
C SER A 77 -21.94 -2.40 -9.34
N VAL A 78 -20.85 -2.27 -10.09
CA VAL A 78 -19.81 -3.29 -10.22
C VAL A 78 -18.51 -2.63 -9.82
N ILE A 79 -17.79 -3.23 -8.88
CA ILE A 79 -16.46 -2.78 -8.47
C ILE A 79 -15.46 -3.81 -8.96
N ASN A 80 -14.36 -3.36 -9.57
CA ASN A 80 -13.35 -4.22 -10.15
C ASN A 80 -11.95 -3.61 -10.02
N ASP A 81 -11.40 -3.72 -8.83
CA ASP A 81 -10.18 -3.01 -8.46
C ASP A 81 -8.97 -3.94 -8.50
N LYS A 82 -7.80 -3.41 -8.83
CA LYS A 82 -6.53 -4.10 -8.67
C LYS A 82 -5.74 -3.44 -7.56
N GLU A 83 -5.27 -4.24 -6.62
CA GLU A 83 -4.61 -3.73 -5.44
C GLU A 83 -3.25 -4.38 -5.25
N LEU A 84 -2.32 -3.58 -4.74
CA LEU A 84 -1.01 -3.99 -4.26
C LEU A 84 -0.81 -3.39 -2.87
N TYR A 85 -0.54 -4.23 -1.88
CA TYR A 85 -0.10 -3.82 -0.56
C TYR A 85 1.33 -4.30 -0.33
N VAL A 86 2.16 -3.41 0.22
CA VAL A 86 3.52 -3.68 0.65
C VAL A 86 3.61 -3.39 2.14
N SER A 87 4.01 -4.39 2.91
CA SER A 87 4.05 -4.25 4.37
C SER A 87 5.39 -4.70 4.94
N LEU A 88 5.71 -4.19 6.12
CA LEU A 88 6.84 -4.64 6.93
C LEU A 88 6.31 -5.45 8.10
N GLU A 89 6.73 -6.72 8.22
CA GLU A 89 6.33 -7.64 9.30
C GLU A 89 7.42 -7.70 10.38
N ASP A 90 7.02 -7.62 11.65
CA ASP A 90 7.90 -7.81 12.81
C ASP A 90 8.05 -9.29 13.21
N GLU A 91 8.83 -9.56 14.26
CA GLU A 91 9.03 -10.94 14.73
C GLU A 91 7.77 -11.61 15.30
N ASN A 92 6.80 -10.82 15.76
CA ASN A 92 5.55 -11.27 16.34
C ASN A 92 4.45 -11.54 15.29
N GLY A 93 4.73 -11.25 14.01
CA GLY A 93 3.77 -11.41 12.92
C GLY A 93 2.84 -10.20 12.73
N CYS A 94 3.10 -9.08 13.41
CA CYS A 94 2.40 -7.84 13.16
C CYS A 94 3.01 -7.13 11.95
N SER A 95 2.16 -6.54 11.12
CA SER A 95 2.57 -5.84 9.89
C SER A 95 2.10 -4.40 9.87
N ILE A 96 2.90 -3.54 9.25
CA ILE A 96 2.51 -2.17 8.87
C ILE A 96 2.50 -2.04 7.35
N VAL A 97 1.42 -1.50 6.79
CA VAL A 97 1.38 -1.15 5.36
C VAL A 97 2.19 0.13 5.16
N VAL A 98 3.18 0.06 4.26
CA VAL A 98 4.10 1.16 3.96
C VAL A 98 3.89 1.74 2.56
N LEU A 99 3.34 0.94 1.64
CA LEU A 99 2.91 1.38 0.32
C LEU A 99 1.70 0.55 -0.09
N ALA A 100 0.64 1.20 -0.54
CA ALA A 100 -0.47 0.57 -1.21
C ALA A 100 -0.83 1.31 -2.50
N VAL A 101 -1.25 0.56 -3.51
CA VAL A 101 -1.65 1.09 -4.82
C VAL A 101 -2.94 0.40 -5.22
N ARG A 102 -3.96 1.19 -5.56
CA ARG A 102 -5.26 0.72 -6.06
C ARG A 102 -5.50 1.30 -7.44
N GLU A 103 -5.79 0.46 -8.44
CA GLU A 103 -6.28 0.85 -9.75
C GLU A 103 -7.76 0.44 -9.84
N ASP A 104 -8.66 1.40 -10.00
CA ASP A 104 -10.09 1.14 -10.10
C ASP A 104 -10.50 0.65 -11.50
N ASP A 105 -11.80 0.50 -11.74
CA ASP A 105 -12.36 0.04 -13.01
C ASP A 105 -12.31 1.11 -14.13
N SER A 106 -12.19 2.38 -13.76
CA SER A 106 -12.00 3.51 -14.68
C SER A 106 -10.55 3.64 -15.16
N GLY A 107 -9.61 3.04 -14.43
CA GLY A 107 -8.16 3.13 -14.65
C GLY A 107 -7.51 4.27 -13.86
N ASP A 108 -8.26 4.92 -12.96
CA ASP A 108 -7.72 5.87 -12.00
C ASP A 108 -6.94 5.10 -10.92
N VAL A 109 -5.85 5.72 -10.46
CA VAL A 109 -4.89 5.05 -9.56
C VAL A 109 -4.68 5.86 -8.29
N ASP A 110 -5.07 5.27 -7.17
CA ASP A 110 -4.80 5.79 -5.84
C ASP A 110 -3.51 5.19 -5.27
N VAL A 111 -2.74 6.02 -4.57
CA VAL A 111 -1.52 5.62 -3.89
C VAL A 111 -1.56 6.07 -2.45
N PHE A 112 -1.27 5.14 -1.56
CA PHE A 112 -0.99 5.42 -0.16
C PHE A 112 0.46 5.07 0.12
N SER A 113 1.21 5.98 0.75
CA SER A 113 2.57 5.69 1.19
C SER A 113 2.83 6.29 2.57
N ARG A 114 3.67 5.62 3.35
CA ARG A 114 4.18 6.17 4.63
C ARG A 114 5.59 6.66 4.44
N SER A 115 5.89 7.84 4.96
CA SER A 115 7.27 8.32 5.04
C SER A 115 8.09 7.46 6.00
N SER A 116 9.41 7.47 5.80
CA SER A 116 10.37 6.81 6.67
C SER A 116 10.24 7.27 8.13
N GLY A 117 9.93 8.56 8.35
CA GLY A 117 9.66 9.13 9.66
C GLY A 117 8.44 8.52 10.34
N GLU A 118 7.32 8.38 9.62
CA GLU A 118 6.11 7.73 10.15
C GLU A 118 6.35 6.25 10.45
N ILE A 119 7.05 5.54 9.56
CA ILE A 119 7.42 4.13 9.76
C ILE A 119 8.25 3.98 11.04
N LEU A 120 9.27 4.83 11.23
CA LEU A 120 10.10 4.85 12.44
C LEU A 120 9.26 5.11 13.69
N GLU A 121 8.36 6.09 13.64
CA GLU A 121 7.49 6.42 14.78
C GLU A 121 6.61 5.22 15.15
N ILE A 122 5.99 4.55 14.18
CA ILE A 122 5.12 3.40 14.43
C ILE A 122 5.92 2.23 15.03
N VAL A 123 7.08 1.90 14.44
CA VAL A 123 7.92 0.80 14.90
C VAL A 123 8.43 1.05 16.33
N PHE A 124 8.98 2.23 16.61
CA PHE A 124 9.54 2.53 17.93
C PHE A 124 8.49 2.79 19.02
N SER A 125 7.26 3.13 18.64
CA SER A 125 6.14 3.21 19.58
C SER A 125 5.46 1.87 19.83
N GLY A 126 5.84 0.80 19.12
CA GLY A 126 5.25 -0.53 19.26
C GLY A 126 3.83 -0.66 18.70
N ARG A 127 3.39 0.26 17.84
CA ARG A 127 2.03 0.31 17.26
C ARG A 127 1.89 -0.45 15.94
N ILE A 128 2.78 -1.41 15.67
CA ILE A 128 2.85 -2.11 14.37
C ILE A 128 1.51 -2.78 14.04
N CYS A 129 0.87 -3.45 15.00
CA CYS A 129 -0.37 -4.19 14.76
C CYS A 129 -1.59 -3.29 14.45
N GLU A 130 -1.49 -1.98 14.69
CA GLU A 130 -2.59 -1.01 14.55
C GLU A 130 -2.53 -0.25 13.21
N ASN A 131 -1.60 -0.59 12.31
CA ASN A 131 -1.30 0.21 11.12
C ASN A 131 -1.36 -0.64 9.84
N GLN A 132 -2.36 -1.51 9.74
CA GLN A 132 -2.64 -2.33 8.57
C GLN A 132 -3.61 -1.66 7.60
N ASP A 133 -4.46 -0.77 8.11
CA ASP A 133 -5.50 -0.12 7.31
C ASP A 133 -4.93 0.99 6.41
N VAL A 134 -5.50 1.10 5.21
CA VAL A 134 -5.25 2.20 4.25
C VAL A 134 -6.53 2.98 3.99
N PRO A 135 -6.47 4.21 3.43
CA PRO A 135 -7.62 5.13 3.39
C PRO A 135 -8.89 4.57 2.74
N TRP A 136 -8.75 3.64 1.81
CA TRP A 136 -9.89 3.05 1.10
C TRP A 136 -10.42 1.76 1.73
N ASP A 137 -9.78 1.22 2.75
CA ASP A 137 -10.35 0.08 3.50
C ASP A 137 -11.59 0.52 4.30
N ASP A 138 -11.66 1.81 4.66
CA ASP A 138 -12.76 2.43 5.41
C ASP A 138 -13.94 2.89 4.53
N GLU A 139 -13.85 2.80 3.19
CA GLU A 139 -14.89 3.29 2.27
C GLU A 139 -16.05 2.30 2.03
N PHE A 140 -16.01 1.10 2.65
CA PHE A 140 -17.00 0.03 2.45
C PHE A 140 -18.14 -0.02 3.50
N TRP A 141 -18.68 1.14 3.91
CA TRP A 141 -19.80 1.24 4.87
C TRP A 141 -21.05 1.92 4.31
#